data_AF-A0A495E8U8-F1
#
_entry.id   AF-A0A495E8U8-F1
#
_cell.length_a   1.000
_cell.length_b   1.000
_cell.length_c   1.000
_cell.angle_alpha   90.00
_cell.angle_beta   90.00
_cell.angle_gamma   90.00
#
_symmetry.space_group_name_H-M   'P 1'
#
loop_
_entity.id
_entity.type
_entity.pdbx_description
1 polymer ?
#
loop_
_entity_poly.entity_id
_entity_poly.type
_entity_poly.pdbx_seq_one_letter_code
_entity_poly.pdbx_strand_id
1 'polypeptide(L)'
;MSAYKDNSKKSDAWRFPHTLQTISIFSFIKKIEKDFFAEVTVQNFGYIEDSFSISLQLDCNLSLIEILNHANLGTWGDFKNIKDLNPLCKALEILEHENNCKIAISEFSLFLKDTSIIINKTNNLNISKELNTILREIASQYIYITNGFTKKPYEIYIPVLEENDFDMEMYIPEECGSKSYNEYWGIYFESEEEAVIYDVKENSYLPEELHLCMVEY
;
A
#
# COMPACT_ATOMS: atom_id res chain seq x y z
N MET A 1 -39.04 21.57 -27.14
CA MET A 1 -37.85 21.47 -28.02
C MET A 1 -36.65 21.28 -27.10
N SER A 2 -36.24 20.03 -26.92
CA SER A 2 -35.23 19.60 -25.95
C SER A 2 -33.84 19.80 -26.54
N ALA A 3 -32.97 20.55 -25.85
CA ALA A 3 -31.55 20.59 -26.15
C ALA A 3 -30.85 19.63 -25.17
N TYR A 4 -30.73 18.38 -25.59
CA TYR A 4 -29.81 17.42 -25.00
C TYR A 4 -28.38 17.98 -25.13
N LYS A 5 -27.78 18.39 -24.01
CA LYS A 5 -26.33 18.55 -23.92
C LYS A 5 -25.74 17.16 -23.74
N ASP A 6 -25.11 16.70 -24.80
CA ASP A 6 -24.32 15.47 -24.85
C ASP A 6 -23.14 15.58 -23.87
N ASN A 7 -23.23 14.83 -22.77
CA ASN A 7 -22.22 14.71 -21.72
C ASN A 7 -21.18 13.63 -22.11
N SER A 8 -20.53 13.78 -23.26
CA SER A 8 -19.32 13.01 -23.55
C SER A 8 -18.11 13.72 -22.96
N LYS A 9 -17.90 13.54 -21.65
CA LYS A 9 -16.55 13.64 -21.08
C LYS A 9 -15.72 12.53 -21.71
N LYS A 10 -15.08 12.87 -22.83
CA LYS A 10 -14.04 12.06 -23.46
C LYS A 10 -13.03 11.72 -22.37
N SER A 11 -12.80 10.43 -22.20
CA SER A 11 -11.77 9.84 -21.37
C SER A 11 -10.50 10.67 -21.41
N ASP A 12 -10.03 11.10 -20.26
CA ASP A 12 -8.69 11.64 -20.13
C ASP A 12 -7.71 10.58 -20.62
N ALA A 13 -7.19 10.80 -21.82
CA ALA A 13 -6.24 9.91 -22.46
C ALA A 13 -5.02 9.81 -21.55
N TRP A 14 -4.72 8.58 -21.11
CA TRP A 14 -3.50 8.16 -20.43
C TRP A 14 -2.27 8.90 -20.97
N ARG A 15 -1.88 10.01 -20.34
CA ARG A 15 -0.61 10.67 -20.64
C ARG A 15 0.46 9.93 -19.86
N PHE A 16 0.81 8.75 -20.37
CA PHE A 16 2.09 8.14 -20.00
C PHE A 16 3.17 9.18 -20.29
N PRO A 17 4.07 9.47 -19.35
CA PRO A 17 5.23 10.26 -19.67
C PRO A 17 5.95 9.57 -20.82
N HIS A 18 6.54 10.34 -21.73
CA HIS A 18 7.21 9.85 -22.93
C HIS A 18 8.31 8.80 -22.66
N THR A 19 8.66 8.59 -21.38
CA THR A 19 9.64 7.65 -20.84
C THR A 19 9.10 6.22 -20.67
N LEU A 20 7.79 6.01 -20.46
CA LEU A 20 7.22 4.67 -20.30
C LEU A 20 6.54 4.18 -21.57
N GLN A 21 7.03 3.08 -22.14
CA GLN A 21 6.41 2.43 -23.28
C GLN A 21 5.07 1.81 -22.87
N THR A 22 4.00 2.15 -23.61
CA THR A 22 2.64 1.65 -23.32
C THR A 22 2.53 0.12 -23.34
N ILE A 23 3.37 -0.57 -24.11
CA ILE A 23 3.37 -2.04 -24.19
C ILE A 23 4.02 -2.66 -22.94
N SER A 24 5.10 -2.08 -22.41
CA SER A 24 5.78 -2.59 -21.21
C SER A 24 4.90 -2.43 -19.98
N ILE A 25 4.20 -1.29 -19.84
CA ILE A 25 3.31 -1.07 -18.69
C ILE A 25 2.10 -2.01 -18.71
N PHE A 26 1.54 -2.32 -19.89
CA PHE A 26 0.46 -3.30 -20.00
C PHE A 26 0.93 -4.70 -19.62
N SER A 27 2.14 -5.09 -20.06
CA SER A 27 2.75 -6.37 -19.71
C SER A 27 3.01 -6.47 -18.20
N PHE A 28 3.51 -5.39 -17.59
CA PHE A 28 3.67 -5.26 -16.14
C PHE A 28 2.34 -5.45 -15.41
N ILE A 29 1.29 -4.72 -15.78
CA ILE A 29 -0.06 -4.83 -15.20
C ILE A 29 -0.56 -6.28 -15.27
N LYS A 30 -0.55 -6.90 -16.46
CA LYS A 30 -1.01 -8.28 -16.66
C LYS A 30 -0.24 -9.30 -15.82
N LYS A 31 1.06 -9.04 -15.59
CA LYS A 31 1.91 -9.89 -14.75
C LYS A 31 1.49 -9.80 -13.28
N ILE A 32 1.28 -8.58 -12.76
CA ILE A 32 0.82 -8.36 -11.39
C ILE A 32 -0.59 -8.92 -11.19
N GLU A 33 -1.53 -8.66 -12.10
CA GLU A 33 -2.90 -9.20 -12.03
C GLU A 33 -2.92 -10.73 -11.89
N LYS A 34 -2.06 -11.41 -12.67
CA LYS A 34 -1.92 -12.86 -12.62
C LYS A 34 -1.32 -13.36 -11.31
N ASP A 35 -0.26 -12.71 -10.83
CA ASP A 35 0.48 -13.17 -9.65
C ASP A 35 -0.26 -12.88 -8.33
N PHE A 36 -1.13 -11.87 -8.33
CA PHE A 36 -1.90 -11.41 -7.16
C PHE A 36 -3.42 -11.64 -7.29
N PHE A 37 -3.91 -12.30 -8.34
CA PHE A 37 -5.34 -12.56 -8.55
C PHE A 37 -6.22 -11.32 -8.32
N ALA A 38 -5.76 -10.18 -8.85
CA ALA A 38 -6.34 -8.86 -8.60
C ALA A 38 -6.48 -8.09 -9.92
N GLU A 39 -7.37 -7.10 -9.95
CA GLU A 39 -7.37 -6.06 -10.98
C GLU A 39 -6.35 -4.98 -10.59
N VAL A 40 -5.55 -4.50 -11.54
CA VAL A 40 -4.44 -3.57 -11.24
C VAL A 40 -4.64 -2.26 -11.97
N THR A 41 -4.62 -1.17 -11.21
CA THR A 41 -4.59 0.20 -11.73
C THR A 41 -3.25 0.84 -11.40
N VAL A 42 -2.64 1.47 -12.41
CA VAL A 42 -1.42 2.29 -12.23
C VAL A 42 -1.81 3.75 -12.35
N GLN A 43 -1.51 4.53 -11.33
CA GLN A 43 -1.90 5.93 -11.23
C GLN A 43 -0.75 6.80 -10.70
N ASN A 44 -1.02 8.10 -10.55
CA ASN A 44 -0.13 9.09 -9.95
C ASN A 44 1.30 9.03 -10.49
N PHE A 45 1.43 9.41 -11.76
CA PHE A 45 2.71 9.50 -12.44
C PHE A 45 3.46 10.76 -12.04
N GLY A 46 4.65 10.61 -11.49
CA GLY A 46 5.47 11.73 -11.01
C GLY A 46 6.96 11.41 -11.02
N TYR A 47 7.73 12.24 -10.32
CA TYR A 47 9.13 11.98 -10.03
C TYR A 47 9.36 12.12 -8.53
N ILE A 48 10.06 11.16 -7.94
CA ILE A 48 10.57 11.20 -6.57
C ILE A 48 12.07 11.02 -6.68
N GLU A 49 12.82 12.03 -6.25
CA GLU A 49 14.27 12.12 -6.46
C GLU A 49 14.62 11.92 -7.95
N ASP A 50 15.48 10.95 -8.27
CA ASP A 50 15.90 10.58 -9.62
C ASP A 50 15.07 9.42 -10.22
N SER A 51 13.95 9.03 -9.58
CA SER A 51 13.12 7.90 -10.00
C SER A 51 11.77 8.36 -10.51
N PHE A 52 11.32 7.72 -11.59
CA PHE A 52 9.96 7.87 -12.05
C PHE A 52 9.00 7.20 -11.05
N SER A 53 8.03 7.93 -10.54
CA SER A 53 7.15 7.45 -9.48
C SER A 53 5.79 7.04 -10.01
N ILE A 54 5.29 5.90 -9.51
CA ILE A 54 3.95 5.37 -9.77
C ILE A 54 3.27 4.96 -8.46
N SER A 55 1.94 5.11 -8.40
CA SER A 55 1.10 4.46 -7.39
C SER A 55 0.44 3.22 -8.00
N LEU A 56 0.38 2.14 -7.24
CA LEU A 56 -0.26 0.89 -7.64
C LEU A 56 -1.49 0.65 -6.77
N GLN A 57 -2.62 0.41 -7.43
CA GLN A 57 -3.84 -0.02 -6.78
C GLN A 57 -4.18 -1.44 -7.25
N LEU A 58 -4.44 -2.34 -6.31
CA LEU A 58 -4.85 -3.72 -6.52
C LEU A 58 -6.23 -3.92 -5.90
N ASP A 59 -7.20 -4.29 -6.71
CA ASP A 59 -8.54 -4.67 -6.28
C ASP A 59 -8.66 -6.20 -6.29
N CYS A 60 -8.74 -6.82 -5.11
CA CYS A 60 -8.75 -8.27 -4.93
C CYS A 60 -10.04 -8.73 -4.28
N ASN A 61 -10.75 -9.66 -4.92
CA ASN A 61 -12.02 -10.20 -4.42
C ASN A 61 -11.81 -11.32 -3.35
N LEU A 62 -10.86 -11.11 -2.44
CA LEU A 62 -10.55 -11.96 -1.29
C LEU A 62 -10.65 -11.12 -0.03
N SER A 63 -10.88 -11.75 1.11
CA SER A 63 -10.80 -11.14 2.45
C SER A 63 -9.36 -11.11 2.97
N LEU A 64 -9.10 -10.29 3.99
CA LEU A 64 -7.81 -10.25 4.67
C LEU A 64 -7.33 -11.65 5.11
N ILE A 65 -8.20 -12.42 5.77
CA ILE A 65 -7.84 -13.78 6.23
C ILE A 65 -7.51 -14.72 5.05
N GLU A 66 -8.24 -14.61 3.94
CA GLU A 66 -8.00 -15.42 2.74
C GLU A 66 -6.64 -15.08 2.11
N ILE A 67 -6.31 -13.78 1.94
CA ILE A 67 -5.01 -13.39 1.36
C ILE A 67 -3.85 -13.81 2.25
N LEU A 68 -3.97 -13.69 3.58
CA LEU A 68 -2.90 -14.05 4.52
C LEU A 68 -2.68 -15.57 4.49
N ASN A 69 -3.75 -16.36 4.38
CA ASN A 69 -3.65 -17.80 4.19
C ASN A 69 -2.98 -18.14 2.85
N HIS A 70 -3.41 -17.52 1.75
CA HIS A 70 -2.81 -17.76 0.44
C HIS A 70 -1.34 -17.34 0.37
N ALA A 71 -0.96 -16.25 1.05
CA ALA A 71 0.41 -15.78 1.18
C ALA A 71 1.25 -16.79 1.97
N ASN A 72 0.76 -17.27 3.12
CA ASN A 72 1.42 -18.31 3.91
C ASN A 72 1.61 -19.63 3.13
N LEU A 73 0.66 -19.98 2.26
CA LEU A 73 0.76 -21.15 1.38
C LEU A 73 1.68 -20.92 0.16
N GLY A 74 2.08 -19.68 -0.12
CA GLY A 74 2.86 -19.29 -1.31
C GLY A 74 2.05 -19.26 -2.60
N THR A 75 0.72 -19.28 -2.51
CA THR A 75 -0.19 -19.34 -3.66
C THR A 75 -0.62 -17.97 -4.17
N TRP A 76 -0.41 -16.93 -3.38
CA TRP A 76 -0.53 -15.52 -3.77
C TRP A 76 0.89 -14.96 -3.79
N GLY A 77 1.30 -14.18 -4.79
CA GLY A 77 2.59 -13.49 -4.82
C GLY A 77 3.87 -14.31 -4.52
N ASP A 78 3.84 -15.64 -4.67
CA ASP A 78 4.95 -16.58 -4.38
C ASP A 78 5.71 -16.30 -3.05
N PHE A 79 4.99 -15.88 -2.00
CA PHE A 79 5.60 -15.43 -0.74
C PHE A 79 6.36 -16.53 0.01
N LYS A 80 6.29 -17.81 -0.39
CA LYS A 80 6.93 -18.92 0.33
C LYS A 80 8.43 -19.03 0.06
N ASN A 81 8.89 -18.54 -1.09
CA ASN A 81 10.30 -18.56 -1.46
C ASN A 81 11.03 -17.33 -0.88
N ILE A 82 11.51 -17.46 0.36
CA ILE A 82 12.28 -16.40 1.08
C ILE A 82 13.54 -15.97 0.30
N LYS A 83 14.08 -16.85 -0.55
CA LYS A 83 15.30 -16.62 -1.31
C LYS A 83 15.08 -15.82 -2.59
N ASP A 84 13.84 -15.73 -3.06
CA ASP A 84 13.53 -15.11 -4.34
C ASP A 84 12.91 -13.73 -4.15
N LEU A 85 13.24 -12.83 -5.07
CA LEU A 85 12.54 -11.56 -5.21
C LEU A 85 11.04 -11.84 -5.41
N ASN A 86 10.21 -11.06 -4.72
CA ASN A 86 8.78 -11.21 -4.87
C ASN A 86 8.33 -10.79 -6.28
N PRO A 87 7.15 -11.25 -6.73
CA PRO A 87 6.68 -11.01 -8.08
C PRO A 87 6.55 -9.53 -8.44
N LEU A 88 6.19 -8.67 -7.48
CA LEU A 88 6.14 -7.23 -7.70
C LEU A 88 7.54 -6.67 -7.97
N CYS A 89 8.54 -7.02 -7.16
CA CYS A 89 9.92 -6.61 -7.38
C CYS A 89 10.45 -7.09 -8.73
N LYS A 90 10.23 -8.36 -9.08
CA LYS A 90 10.66 -8.94 -10.37
C LYS A 90 10.00 -8.23 -11.55
N ALA A 91 8.69 -7.98 -11.48
CA ALA A 91 7.97 -7.30 -12.55
C ALA A 91 8.43 -5.84 -12.69
N LEU A 92 8.72 -5.16 -11.58
CA LEU A 92 9.23 -3.79 -11.58
C LEU A 92 10.63 -3.71 -12.21
N GLU A 93 11.55 -4.62 -11.86
CA GLU A 93 12.89 -4.68 -12.46
C GLU A 93 12.84 -4.89 -13.98
N ILE A 94 11.90 -5.74 -14.47
CA ILE A 94 11.68 -5.91 -15.91
C ILE A 94 11.18 -4.61 -16.54
N LEU A 95 10.22 -3.94 -15.91
CA LEU A 95 9.67 -2.67 -16.40
C LEU A 95 10.76 -1.59 -16.46
N GLU A 96 11.61 -1.48 -15.43
CA GLU A 96 12.76 -0.56 -15.40
C GLU A 96 13.74 -0.85 -16.54
N HIS A 97 14.07 -2.12 -16.76
CA HIS A 97 14.98 -2.53 -17.83
C HIS A 97 14.42 -2.22 -19.22
N GLU A 98 13.14 -2.47 -19.46
CA GLU A 98 12.48 -2.19 -20.76
C GLU A 98 12.38 -0.68 -21.07
N ASN A 99 12.37 0.16 -20.03
CA ASN A 99 12.22 1.61 -20.18
C ASN A 99 13.52 2.39 -19.95
N ASN A 100 14.59 1.72 -19.53
CA ASN A 100 15.88 2.33 -19.21
C ASN A 100 15.74 3.51 -18.24
N CYS A 101 14.90 3.34 -17.21
CA CYS A 101 14.67 4.33 -16.17
C CYS A 101 14.43 3.63 -14.83
N LYS A 102 14.74 4.32 -13.73
CA LYS A 102 14.39 3.85 -12.38
C LYS A 102 12.92 4.14 -12.13
N ILE A 103 12.21 3.20 -11.54
CA ILE A 103 10.79 3.32 -11.21
C ILE A 103 10.60 3.04 -9.73
N ALA A 104 10.07 4.03 -9.01
CA ALA A 104 9.69 3.89 -7.61
C ALA A 104 8.18 3.72 -7.49
N ILE A 105 7.76 2.82 -6.60
CA ILE A 105 6.36 2.75 -6.17
C ILE A 105 6.22 3.72 -5.00
N SER A 106 5.45 4.80 -5.16
CA SER A 106 5.16 5.78 -4.11
C SER A 106 4.09 5.29 -3.15
N GLU A 107 3.10 4.57 -3.67
CA GLU A 107 1.99 4.01 -2.90
C GLU A 107 1.62 2.64 -3.47
N PHE A 108 1.33 1.70 -2.59
CA PHE A 108 0.69 0.43 -2.92
C PHE A 108 -0.59 0.30 -2.09
N SER A 109 -1.72 0.23 -2.78
CA SER A 109 -3.05 0.16 -2.19
C SER A 109 -3.68 -1.18 -2.56
N LEU A 110 -3.97 -2.02 -1.58
CA LEU A 110 -4.63 -3.30 -1.75
C LEU A 110 -6.03 -3.24 -1.15
N PHE A 111 -7.03 -3.20 -2.02
CA PHE A 111 -8.44 -3.22 -1.65
C PHE A 111 -8.94 -4.67 -1.65
N LEU A 112 -9.28 -5.15 -0.45
CA LEU A 112 -9.89 -6.45 -0.23
C LEU A 112 -11.40 -6.28 -0.07
N LYS A 113 -12.13 -7.39 0.02
CA LYS A 113 -13.57 -7.37 0.30
C LYS A 113 -13.94 -6.63 1.58
N ASP A 114 -13.01 -6.56 2.52
CA ASP A 114 -13.30 -6.26 3.91
C ASP A 114 -12.24 -5.44 4.65
N THR A 115 -11.09 -5.20 4.02
CA THR A 115 -9.99 -4.41 4.57
C THR A 115 -9.20 -3.77 3.42
N SER A 116 -8.85 -2.51 3.55
CA SER A 116 -7.87 -1.84 2.70
C SER A 116 -6.49 -1.91 3.36
N ILE A 117 -5.44 -2.17 2.59
CA ILE A 117 -4.06 -2.05 3.06
C ILE A 117 -3.37 -0.99 2.19
N ILE A 118 -3.00 0.13 2.81
CA ILE A 118 -2.35 1.26 2.14
C ILE A 118 -0.90 1.32 2.60
N ILE A 119 0.04 1.22 1.67
CA ILE A 119 1.47 1.24 1.94
C ILE A 119 2.10 2.42 1.21
N ASN A 120 2.60 3.41 1.96
CA ASN A 120 3.26 4.58 1.41
C ASN A 120 4.77 4.51 1.53
N LYS A 121 5.46 4.98 0.49
CA LYS A 121 6.91 4.92 0.41
C LYS A 121 7.54 5.70 1.55
N THR A 122 8.42 5.05 2.30
CA THR A 122 9.32 5.70 3.25
C THR A 122 10.67 6.06 2.62
N ASN A 123 11.34 7.03 3.24
CA ASN A 123 12.71 7.42 2.89
C ASN A 123 13.64 6.19 2.97
N ASN A 124 14.38 5.95 1.89
CA ASN A 124 15.35 4.84 1.70
C ASN A 124 14.78 3.42 1.53
N LEU A 125 13.48 3.17 1.67
CA LEU A 125 12.90 1.83 1.46
C LEU A 125 12.06 1.77 0.20
N ASN A 126 11.99 0.58 -0.41
CA ASN A 126 11.21 0.32 -1.62
C ASN A 126 10.08 -0.63 -1.29
N ILE A 127 8.83 -0.20 -1.51
CA ILE A 127 7.64 -1.03 -1.28
C ILE A 127 7.76 -2.36 -2.01
N SER A 128 8.24 -2.34 -3.27
CA SER A 128 8.43 -3.56 -4.06
C SER A 128 9.35 -4.56 -3.40
N LYS A 129 10.32 -4.15 -2.57
CA LYS A 129 11.24 -5.06 -1.86
C LYS A 129 10.68 -5.52 -0.51
N GLU A 130 9.94 -4.64 0.17
CA GLU A 130 9.46 -4.86 1.53
C GLU A 130 8.08 -5.51 1.62
N LEU A 131 7.30 -5.53 0.53
CA LEU A 131 5.92 -6.02 0.50
C LEU A 131 5.75 -7.41 1.16
N ASN A 132 6.68 -8.34 0.90
CA ASN A 132 6.63 -9.68 1.50
C ASN A 132 6.79 -9.63 3.02
N THR A 133 7.70 -8.81 3.52
CA THR A 133 7.96 -8.66 4.95
C THR A 133 6.73 -8.06 5.61
N ILE A 134 6.17 -6.99 5.04
CA ILE A 134 4.99 -6.30 5.55
C ILE A 134 3.80 -7.27 5.67
N LEU A 135 3.47 -7.99 4.60
CA LEU A 135 2.33 -8.92 4.60
C LEU A 135 2.52 -10.09 5.58
N ARG A 136 3.76 -10.52 5.79
CA ARG A 136 4.09 -11.55 6.79
C ARG A 136 3.93 -11.02 8.21
N GLU A 137 4.32 -9.79 8.48
CA GLU A 137 4.07 -9.16 9.77
C GLU A 137 2.57 -8.98 10.02
N ILE A 138 1.79 -8.56 9.01
CA ILE A 138 0.32 -8.52 9.15
C ILE A 138 -0.22 -9.92 9.48
N ALA A 139 0.29 -10.97 8.82
CA ALA A 139 -0.13 -12.34 9.06
C ALA A 139 0.22 -12.85 10.47
N SER A 140 1.45 -12.60 10.93
CA SER A 140 1.93 -13.05 12.24
C SER A 140 1.23 -12.31 13.38
N GLN A 141 0.82 -11.06 13.14
CA GLN A 141 0.23 -10.19 14.14
C GLN A 141 -1.30 -10.08 14.04
N TYR A 142 -1.93 -10.77 13.09
CA TYR A 142 -3.37 -10.68 12.81
C TYR A 142 -4.27 -10.81 14.06
N ILE A 143 -3.90 -11.69 14.99
CA ILE A 143 -4.64 -11.88 16.25
C ILE A 143 -4.60 -10.61 17.12
N TYR A 144 -3.45 -9.94 17.20
CA TYR A 144 -3.28 -8.73 18.00
C TYR A 144 -3.95 -7.54 17.34
N ILE A 145 -3.78 -7.38 16.01
CA ILE A 145 -4.44 -6.33 15.23
C ILE A 145 -5.96 -6.44 15.38
N THR A 146 -6.52 -7.65 15.36
CA THR A 146 -7.97 -7.84 15.49
C THR A 146 -8.47 -7.84 16.94
N ASN A 147 -7.61 -7.52 17.91
CA ASN A 147 -7.88 -7.62 19.35
C ASN A 147 -8.55 -8.96 19.71
N GLY A 148 -7.93 -10.07 19.29
CA GLY A 148 -8.47 -11.41 19.45
C GLY A 148 -9.71 -11.67 18.61
N PHE A 149 -9.74 -11.19 17.36
CA PHE A 149 -10.88 -11.31 16.42
C PHE A 149 -12.15 -10.56 16.86
N THR A 150 -12.08 -9.69 17.86
CA THR A 150 -13.23 -8.92 18.34
C THR A 150 -13.51 -7.69 17.50
N LYS A 151 -12.46 -7.13 16.88
CA LYS A 151 -12.54 -6.00 15.97
C LYS A 151 -11.86 -6.36 14.66
N LYS A 152 -12.38 -5.85 13.55
CA LYS A 152 -11.80 -6.06 12.23
C LYS A 152 -11.42 -4.71 11.65
N PRO A 153 -10.16 -4.51 11.25
CA PRO A 153 -9.77 -3.26 10.64
C PRO A 153 -10.44 -3.16 9.27
N TYR A 154 -11.07 -2.03 9.00
CA TYR A 154 -11.49 -1.72 7.62
C TYR A 154 -10.33 -1.12 6.82
N GLU A 155 -9.33 -0.55 7.48
CA GLU A 155 -8.09 -0.07 6.84
C GLU A 155 -6.87 -0.27 7.74
N ILE A 156 -5.75 -0.63 7.10
CA ILE A 156 -4.42 -0.73 7.68
C ILE A 156 -3.51 0.19 6.86
N TYR A 157 -2.97 1.22 7.49
CA TYR A 157 -2.13 2.24 6.87
C TYR A 157 -0.68 2.10 7.33
N ILE A 158 0.25 1.97 6.38
CA ILE A 158 1.63 1.56 6.62
C ILE A 158 2.62 2.44 5.83
N PRO A 159 3.66 2.99 6.47
CA PRO A 159 3.75 3.25 7.90
C PRO A 159 2.99 4.54 8.25
N VAL A 160 2.87 4.79 9.54
CA VAL A 160 2.54 6.12 10.06
C VAL A 160 3.74 7.05 9.80
N LEU A 161 3.56 8.09 8.96
CA LEU A 161 4.59 9.05 8.53
C LEU A 161 4.43 10.39 9.26
N GLU A 162 5.53 11.02 9.70
CA GLU A 162 5.53 12.36 10.30
C GLU A 162 4.98 13.45 9.35
N GLU A 163 4.36 14.49 9.93
CA GLU A 163 3.69 15.61 9.24
C GLU A 163 4.57 16.41 8.24
N ASN A 164 5.88 16.17 8.20
CA ASN A 164 6.76 16.89 7.29
C ASN A 164 6.78 16.33 5.86
N ASP A 165 6.23 15.14 5.60
CA ASP A 165 6.34 14.49 4.30
C ASP A 165 5.09 14.60 3.41
N PHE A 166 3.85 14.65 3.94
CA PHE A 166 2.62 14.90 3.15
C PHE A 166 1.48 15.43 4.02
N ASP A 167 0.67 16.36 3.48
CA ASP A 167 -0.55 16.95 4.07
C ASP A 167 -1.63 15.90 4.44
N MET A 168 -1.39 15.09 5.47
CA MET A 168 -2.40 14.25 6.11
C MET A 168 -2.58 14.68 7.56
N GLU A 169 -3.84 14.80 7.99
CA GLU A 169 -4.31 15.29 9.30
C GLU A 169 -4.00 14.34 10.48
N MET A 170 -2.85 13.66 10.46
CA MET A 170 -2.37 12.85 11.58
C MET A 170 -1.16 13.52 12.22
N TYR A 171 -1.39 14.18 13.35
CA TYR A 171 -0.31 14.76 14.16
C TYR A 171 0.54 13.64 14.78
N ILE A 172 1.75 13.45 14.27
CA ILE A 172 2.71 12.45 14.75
C ILE A 172 3.95 13.20 15.24
N PRO A 173 4.32 13.11 16.53
CA PRO A 173 5.52 13.74 17.06
C PRO A 173 6.78 13.28 16.31
N GLU A 174 7.81 14.13 16.21
CA GLU A 174 9.14 13.85 15.62
C GLU A 174 9.87 12.60 16.20
N GLU A 175 9.34 12.00 17.26
CA GLU A 175 9.84 10.77 17.88
C GLU A 175 9.08 9.50 17.44
N CYS A 176 7.99 9.63 16.68
CA CYS A 176 7.11 8.52 16.27
C CYS A 176 7.05 8.29 14.74
N GLY A 177 7.72 9.09 13.92
CA GLY A 177 7.82 8.82 12.49
C GLY A 177 8.58 7.55 12.21
N SER A 178 7.90 6.61 11.56
CA SER A 178 8.47 5.32 11.27
C SER A 178 9.50 5.45 10.15
N LYS A 179 10.77 5.12 10.46
CA LYS A 179 11.84 5.01 9.44
C LYS A 179 11.81 3.67 8.72
N SER A 180 10.93 2.78 9.14
CA SER A 180 10.76 1.42 8.66
C SER A 180 9.28 1.12 8.42
N TYR A 181 8.95 0.07 7.69
CA TYR A 181 7.57 -0.38 7.58
C TYR A 181 7.06 -1.16 8.80
N ASN A 182 7.92 -1.49 9.76
CA ASN A 182 7.60 -2.39 10.87
C ASN A 182 7.76 -1.71 12.25
N GLU A 183 7.47 -0.41 12.37
CA GLU A 183 7.46 0.28 13.68
C GLU A 183 6.03 0.63 14.08
N TYR A 184 5.38 1.52 13.32
CA TYR A 184 4.03 2.00 13.64
C TYR A 184 3.08 1.91 12.46
N TRP A 185 1.90 1.33 12.70
CA TRP A 185 0.80 1.23 11.73
C TRP A 185 -0.42 1.99 12.23
N GLY A 186 -1.11 2.67 11.31
CA GLY A 186 -2.41 3.26 11.57
C GLY A 186 -3.46 2.21 11.31
N ILE A 187 -4.28 1.89 12.31
CA ILE A 187 -5.34 0.88 12.19
C ILE A 187 -6.68 1.57 12.37
N TYR A 188 -7.56 1.42 11.38
CA TYR A 188 -8.89 2.01 11.40
C TYR A 188 -9.96 0.95 11.59
N PHE A 189 -10.82 1.17 12.57
CA PHE A 189 -11.95 0.30 12.91
C PHE A 189 -13.27 1.04 12.72
N GLU A 190 -14.33 0.34 12.34
CA GLU A 190 -15.68 0.95 12.24
C GLU A 190 -16.22 1.41 13.61
N SER A 191 -15.65 0.90 14.72
CA SER A 191 -16.07 1.23 16.08
C SER A 191 -15.40 2.47 16.65
N GLU A 192 -14.37 3.00 16.00
CA GLU A 192 -13.60 4.15 16.47
C GLU A 192 -13.76 5.31 15.48
N GLU A 193 -13.78 6.55 15.98
CA GLU A 193 -13.85 7.74 15.12
C GLU A 193 -12.50 8.08 14.48
N GLU A 194 -11.40 7.80 15.21
CA GLU A 194 -10.04 8.08 14.79
C GLU A 194 -9.24 6.77 14.62
N ALA A 195 -8.14 6.83 13.89
CA ALA A 195 -7.25 5.68 13.80
C ALA A 195 -6.52 5.46 15.12
N VAL A 196 -6.28 4.20 15.44
CA VAL A 196 -5.40 3.83 16.55
C VAL A 196 -4.01 3.49 16.02
N ILE A 197 -2.99 3.90 16.76
CA ILE A 197 -1.60 3.59 16.42
C ILE A 197 -1.24 2.24 17.03
N TYR A 198 -0.78 1.33 16.18
CA TYR A 198 -0.34 0.00 16.55
C TYR A 198 1.19 -0.10 16.50
N ASP A 199 1.81 -0.44 17.62
CA ASP A 199 3.24 -0.72 17.73
C ASP A 199 3.51 -2.18 17.31
N VAL A 200 4.16 -2.32 16.16
CA VAL A 200 4.45 -3.60 15.51
C VAL A 200 5.48 -4.42 16.31
N LYS A 201 6.38 -3.76 17.05
CA LYS A 201 7.42 -4.44 17.84
C LYS A 201 6.84 -4.96 19.15
N GLU A 202 6.01 -4.16 19.80
CA GLU A 202 5.40 -4.50 21.09
C GLU A 202 4.09 -5.30 20.95
N ASN A 203 3.57 -5.45 19.73
CA ASN A 203 2.30 -6.11 19.42
C ASN A 203 1.12 -5.53 20.21
N SER A 204 1.08 -4.19 20.33
CA SER A 204 0.09 -3.51 21.16
C SER A 204 -0.33 -2.17 20.59
N TYR A 205 -1.52 -1.72 20.97
CA TYR A 205 -2.00 -0.38 20.67
C TYR A 205 -1.40 0.63 21.65
N LEU A 206 -0.98 1.78 21.14
CA LEU A 206 -0.56 2.88 22.00
C LEU A 206 -1.76 3.40 22.80
N PRO A 207 -1.60 3.66 24.12
CA PRO A 207 -2.67 4.24 24.95
C PRO A 207 -3.23 5.56 24.39
N GLU A 208 -4.55 5.75 24.48
CA GLU A 208 -5.24 7.01 24.11
C GLU A 208 -4.71 8.25 24.87
N GLU A 209 -4.12 8.08 26.06
CA GLU A 209 -3.53 9.21 26.80
C GLU A 209 -2.27 9.77 26.13
N LEU A 210 -1.59 8.98 25.30
CA LEU A 210 -0.55 9.50 24.41
C LEU A 210 -1.17 10.29 23.25
N HIS A 211 -2.40 9.97 22.83
CA HIS A 211 -3.18 10.76 21.86
C HIS A 211 -3.59 12.15 22.41
N LEU A 212 -3.98 12.24 23.69
CA LEU A 212 -4.42 13.52 24.29
C LEU A 212 -3.30 14.52 24.59
N CYS A 213 -2.04 14.07 24.72
CA CYS A 213 -0.91 14.99 24.79
C CYS A 213 -0.58 15.64 23.42
N MET A 214 -1.35 15.35 22.36
CA MET A 214 -1.10 15.74 20.97
C MET A 214 -2.14 16.74 20.39
N VAL A 215 -3.02 17.34 21.21
CA VAL A 215 -4.04 18.30 20.75
C VAL A 215 -3.91 19.69 21.39
N GLU A 216 -2.99 19.89 22.34
CA GLU A 216 -2.65 21.22 22.85
C GLU A 216 -1.21 21.53 22.47
N TYR A 217 -1.00 22.34 21.41
CA TYR A 217 -0.26 23.62 21.41
C TYR A 217 -0.09 24.18 19.99
#